data_AF-A0A136A3A5-F1
#
_entry.id   AF-A0A136A3A5-F1
#
_cell.length_a   1.000
_cell.length_b   1.000
_cell.length_c   1.000
_cell.angle_alpha   90.00
_cell.angle_beta   90.00
_cell.angle_gamma   90.00
#
_symmetry.space_group_name_H-M   'P 1'
#
loop_
_entity.id
_entity.type
_entity.pdbx_description
1 polymer ?
#
loop_
_entity_poly.entity_id
_entity_poly.type
_entity_poly.pdbx_seq_one_letter_code
_entity_poly.pdbx_strand_id
1 'polypeptide(L)'
;MELRLVYIVSIFCAGFAVGYFVNEQDEFNGDTVADATLTVPHQAAPTLQKVNPFQLLSSQQNELGEQANPNNSTFKTDNTALSWQENNNLNSPEQNELLNAKLAQIGYLVKDNELDKLASGLGDSSAQVRKQTILGLSDLNSADALQVVGQVLFSDPSAENRMLAVGVLEKHQHLAFVTHFLKHAMQNDTDAQVRQFAATVLGQQ
;
A
#
# COMPACT_ATOMS: atom_id res chain seq x y z
N MET A 1 -20.45 1.47 -36.45
CA MET A 1 -18.98 1.27 -36.48
C MET A 1 -18.39 2.68 -36.43
N GLU A 2 -17.31 2.92 -35.68
CA GLU A 2 -16.67 4.25 -35.44
C GLU A 2 -17.20 5.13 -34.29
N LEU A 3 -17.23 4.65 -33.04
CA LEU A 3 -17.37 5.55 -31.86
C LEU A 3 -16.70 5.04 -30.58
N ARG A 4 -15.68 4.16 -30.68
CA ARG A 4 -14.98 3.58 -29.52
C ARG A 4 -13.48 3.86 -29.43
N LEU A 5 -12.94 4.77 -30.25
CA LEU A 5 -11.49 4.94 -30.38
C LEU A 5 -10.88 6.21 -29.73
N VAL A 6 -11.67 7.05 -29.04
CA VAL A 6 -11.16 8.36 -28.56
C VAL A 6 -10.88 8.41 -27.05
N TYR A 7 -11.21 7.37 -26.27
CA TYR A 7 -11.07 7.41 -24.80
C TYR A 7 -9.78 6.79 -24.22
N ILE A 8 -8.83 6.36 -25.06
CA ILE A 8 -7.63 5.61 -24.61
C ILE A 8 -6.38 6.48 -24.40
N VAL A 9 -6.43 7.81 -24.63
CA VAL A 9 -5.23 8.67 -24.52
C VAL A 9 -5.28 9.69 -23.36
N SER A 10 -6.36 9.75 -22.56
CA SER A 10 -6.53 10.86 -21.60
C SER A 10 -6.09 10.58 -20.15
N ILE A 11 -5.40 9.47 -19.83
CA ILE A 11 -4.97 9.16 -18.44
C ILE A 11 -3.44 9.19 -18.26
N PHE A 12 -2.67 9.72 -19.23
CA PHE A 12 -1.20 9.78 -19.13
C PHE A 12 -0.58 11.19 -19.07
N CYS A 13 -1.35 12.25 -18.81
CA CYS A 13 -0.82 13.64 -18.83
C CYS A 13 -0.84 14.42 -17.51
N ALA A 14 -1.18 13.82 -16.37
CA ALA A 14 -1.23 14.56 -15.09
C ALA A 14 0.08 14.53 -14.27
N GLY A 15 1.15 13.90 -14.75
CA GLY A 15 2.35 13.62 -13.92
C GLY A 15 3.72 14.02 -14.49
N PHE A 16 3.81 14.88 -15.51
CA PHE A 16 5.10 15.20 -16.17
C PHE A 16 5.52 16.68 -16.16
N ALA A 17 4.80 17.57 -15.45
CA ALA A 17 4.96 19.02 -15.66
C ALA A 17 5.43 19.86 -14.45
N VAL A 18 5.87 19.28 -13.33
CA VAL A 18 6.40 20.10 -12.21
C VAL A 18 7.68 19.47 -11.66
N GLY A 19 8.81 20.10 -11.97
CA GLY A 19 10.10 19.69 -11.41
C GLY A 19 11.37 20.18 -12.11
N TYR A 20 11.27 20.97 -13.19
CA TYR A 20 12.41 21.76 -13.69
C TYR A 20 12.32 23.17 -13.11
N PHE A 21 12.84 23.36 -11.90
CA PHE A 21 13.40 24.64 -11.50
C PHE A 21 14.74 24.40 -10.81
N VAL A 22 15.78 24.47 -11.65
CA VAL A 22 17.11 24.91 -11.26
C VAL A 22 16.96 26.27 -10.57
N ASN A 23 17.53 26.42 -9.38
CA ASN A 23 17.93 27.74 -8.92
C ASN A 23 19.39 27.66 -8.49
N GLU A 24 20.17 28.45 -9.21
CA GLU A 24 21.61 28.61 -9.10
C GLU A 24 21.83 29.98 -8.45
N GLN A 25 22.89 30.06 -7.64
CA GLN A 25 23.40 31.21 -6.88
C GLN A 25 22.89 31.37 -5.44
N ASP A 26 23.77 31.02 -4.51
CA ASP A 26 24.33 31.99 -3.56
C ASP A 26 25.76 31.55 -3.20
N GLU A 27 26.75 32.22 -3.79
CA GLU A 27 28.08 32.37 -3.20
C GLU A 27 27.99 33.45 -2.10
N PHE A 28 28.56 33.22 -0.91
CA PHE A 28 29.62 34.08 -0.32
C PHE A 28 29.93 33.70 1.14
N ASN A 29 31.24 33.50 1.39
CA ASN A 29 32.03 33.59 2.62
C ASN A 29 31.68 32.72 3.84
N GLY A 30 32.61 31.98 4.46
CA GLY A 30 34.03 32.28 4.67
C GLY A 30 34.22 32.74 6.13
N ASP A 31 34.56 31.80 7.02
CA ASP A 31 35.64 31.88 8.03
C ASP A 31 35.38 31.11 9.36
N THR A 32 36.23 30.09 9.55
CA THR A 32 37.02 29.73 10.74
C THR A 32 36.42 29.23 12.08
N VAL A 33 36.93 28.03 12.44
CA VAL A 33 37.49 27.50 13.72
C VAL A 33 36.62 27.26 14.98
N ALA A 34 36.60 25.98 15.39
CA ALA A 34 36.91 25.43 16.74
C ALA A 34 36.22 24.05 16.84
N ASP A 35 36.95 22.94 16.72
CA ASP A 35 37.52 22.16 17.84
C ASP A 35 36.54 21.96 19.02
N ALA A 36 35.88 20.80 19.03
CA ALA A 36 35.25 20.23 20.21
C ALA A 36 35.20 18.71 20.06
N THR A 37 36.26 18.06 20.53
CA THR A 37 36.27 16.64 20.90
C THR A 37 35.34 16.45 22.11
N LEU A 38 34.24 15.73 21.94
CA LEU A 38 33.42 15.25 23.06
C LEU A 38 33.07 13.77 22.90
N THR A 39 33.79 13.02 23.72
CA THR A 39 33.65 11.67 24.25
C THR A 39 32.26 11.04 24.16
N VAL A 40 32.20 9.86 23.54
CA VAL A 40 31.05 8.94 23.48
C VAL A 40 30.89 8.19 24.82
N PRO A 41 29.71 8.23 25.47
CA PRO A 41 29.36 7.25 26.49
C PRO A 41 28.74 6.00 25.83
N HIS A 42 29.35 4.86 26.08
CA HIS A 42 28.84 3.54 25.72
C HIS A 42 27.63 3.22 26.61
N GLN A 43 26.41 3.29 26.06
CA GLN A 43 25.20 2.78 26.72
C GLN A 43 24.68 1.55 25.98
N ALA A 44 24.52 0.47 26.75
CA ALA A 44 24.06 -0.83 26.29
C ALA A 44 22.67 -0.76 25.66
N ALA A 45 22.52 -1.41 24.51
CA ALA A 45 21.23 -1.54 23.84
C ALA A 45 20.25 -2.38 24.67
N PRO A 46 19.00 -1.93 24.89
CA PRO A 46 17.95 -2.81 25.38
C PRO A 46 17.61 -3.83 24.29
N THR A 47 17.61 -5.11 24.64
CA THR A 47 17.09 -6.20 23.80
C THR A 47 15.61 -5.95 23.48
N LEU A 48 15.33 -5.40 22.30
CA LEU A 48 13.98 -5.27 21.79
C LEU A 48 13.52 -6.62 21.23
N GLN A 49 12.53 -7.18 21.90
CA GLN A 49 11.75 -8.33 21.47
C GLN A 49 11.22 -8.04 20.06
N LYS A 50 11.47 -8.95 19.11
CA LYS A 50 11.02 -8.87 17.72
C LYS A 50 9.49 -9.02 17.67
N VAL A 51 8.77 -7.94 17.93
CA VAL A 51 7.32 -7.90 17.80
C VAL A 51 6.99 -7.78 16.31
N ASN A 52 6.25 -8.76 15.80
CA ASN A 52 5.83 -8.80 14.41
C ASN A 52 4.75 -7.71 14.21
N PRO A 53 4.94 -6.74 13.30
CA PRO A 53 4.00 -5.63 13.11
C PRO A 53 2.59 -6.10 12.68
N PHE A 54 2.47 -7.33 12.17
CA PHE A 54 1.17 -7.94 11.85
C PHE A 54 0.31 -8.31 13.08
N GLN A 55 0.85 -8.32 14.31
CA GLN A 55 0.09 -8.63 15.53
C GLN A 55 -0.64 -7.42 16.15
N LEU A 56 -0.21 -6.19 15.82
CA LEU A 56 -0.81 -4.95 16.34
C LEU A 56 -2.16 -4.64 15.69
N LEU A 57 -2.39 -5.07 14.45
CA LEU A 57 -3.65 -4.85 13.74
C LEU A 57 -4.77 -5.81 14.20
N SER A 58 -4.43 -7.03 14.62
CA SER A 58 -5.40 -8.03 15.08
C SER A 58 -5.91 -7.80 16.51
N SER A 59 -5.14 -7.09 17.34
CA SER A 59 -5.49 -6.85 18.75
C SER A 59 -6.50 -5.72 18.93
N GLN A 60 -6.58 -4.78 17.98
CA GLN A 60 -7.49 -3.64 18.07
C GLN A 60 -8.93 -3.94 17.61
N GLN A 61 -9.17 -5.07 16.93
CA GLN A 61 -10.50 -5.48 16.47
C GLN A 61 -11.30 -6.31 17.49
N ASN A 62 -10.67 -6.79 18.57
CA ASN A 62 -11.31 -7.71 19.53
C ASN A 62 -11.81 -7.04 20.82
N GLU A 63 -11.66 -5.71 21.01
CA GLU A 63 -12.03 -5.03 22.27
C GLU A 63 -13.35 -4.24 22.21
N LEU A 64 -14.12 -4.32 21.12
CA LEU A 64 -15.43 -3.64 20.99
C LEU A 64 -16.65 -4.57 21.07
N GLY A 65 -16.48 -5.78 21.62
CA GLY A 65 -17.51 -6.82 21.57
C GLY A 65 -17.84 -7.46 22.91
N GLU A 66 -18.02 -6.72 24.01
CA GLU A 66 -18.43 -7.38 25.25
C GLU A 66 -19.14 -6.48 26.28
N GLN A 67 -20.34 -5.96 25.97
CA GLN A 67 -21.34 -5.58 27.00
C GLN A 67 -22.77 -5.70 26.48
N ALA A 68 -23.47 -6.81 26.76
CA ALA A 68 -24.93 -6.81 26.98
C ALA A 68 -25.45 -8.16 27.53
N ASN A 69 -25.84 -8.10 28.80
CA ASN A 69 -26.55 -9.07 29.65
C ASN A 69 -27.83 -9.69 29.02
N PRO A 70 -28.06 -11.02 29.06
CA PRO A 70 -29.30 -11.63 28.60
C PRO A 70 -30.23 -11.98 29.77
N ASN A 71 -30.98 -11.01 30.28
CA ASN A 71 -32.13 -11.26 31.15
C ASN A 71 -33.17 -10.13 31.04
N ASN A 72 -34.04 -10.17 30.04
CA ASN A 72 -35.45 -9.85 30.23
C ASN A 72 -36.30 -10.39 29.07
N SER A 73 -37.41 -11.01 29.44
CA SER A 73 -38.40 -11.60 28.54
C SER A 73 -39.52 -10.62 28.21
N THR A 74 -40.14 -10.85 27.06
CA THR A 74 -41.54 -10.54 26.72
C THR A 74 -41.92 -9.08 26.45
N PHE A 75 -42.08 -8.74 25.16
CA PHE A 75 -43.27 -8.01 24.71
C PHE A 75 -43.59 -8.40 23.25
N LYS A 76 -44.76 -9.01 23.03
CA LYS A 76 -45.35 -9.21 21.71
C LYS A 76 -46.09 -7.94 21.32
N THR A 77 -45.86 -7.43 20.11
CA THR A 77 -46.87 -6.68 19.35
C THR A 77 -46.74 -7.03 17.88
N ASP A 78 -47.77 -7.70 17.37
CA ASP A 78 -48.06 -7.78 15.94
C ASP A 78 -48.50 -6.41 15.45
N ASN A 79 -47.93 -5.91 14.35
CA ASN A 79 -48.59 -4.99 13.41
C ASN A 79 -47.83 -4.95 12.07
N THR A 80 -48.39 -5.72 11.13
CA THR A 80 -48.56 -5.48 9.69
C THR A 80 -47.83 -4.32 9.00
N ALA A 81 -47.11 -4.72 7.95
CA ALA A 81 -46.96 -4.08 6.64
C ALA A 81 -46.11 -2.79 6.52
N LEU A 82 -45.07 -2.93 5.69
CA LEU A 82 -44.22 -1.91 5.06
C LEU A 82 -43.03 -1.36 5.88
N SER A 83 -41.93 -2.13 5.86
CA SER A 83 -40.63 -1.62 5.41
C SER A 83 -39.72 -2.78 4.96
N TRP A 84 -40.02 -3.34 3.79
CA TRP A 84 -39.06 -4.18 3.04
C TRP A 84 -38.03 -3.26 2.35
N GLN A 85 -37.25 -2.49 3.11
CA GLN A 85 -36.16 -1.67 2.56
C GLN A 85 -35.01 -1.69 3.57
N GLU A 86 -34.04 -2.55 3.32
CA GLU A 86 -32.78 -2.20 2.61
C GLU A 86 -31.65 -1.91 3.61
N ASN A 87 -31.45 -2.81 4.57
CA ASN A 87 -30.20 -2.86 5.35
C ASN A 87 -29.28 -4.00 4.85
N ASN A 88 -29.35 -4.34 3.57
CA ASN A 88 -28.47 -5.31 2.93
C ASN A 88 -27.62 -4.63 1.85
N ASN A 89 -26.90 -3.57 2.22
CA ASN A 89 -25.78 -3.06 1.42
C ASN A 89 -24.48 -3.81 1.76
N LEU A 90 -24.56 -5.15 1.75
CA LEU A 90 -23.41 -6.05 1.76
C LEU A 90 -23.29 -6.55 0.33
N ASN A 91 -22.28 -6.07 -0.39
CA ASN A 91 -21.83 -6.46 -1.74
C ASN A 91 -22.76 -7.44 -2.46
N SER A 92 -23.48 -6.97 -3.49
CA SER A 92 -24.39 -7.83 -4.26
C SER A 92 -23.69 -9.14 -4.68
N PRO A 93 -24.39 -10.28 -4.68
CA PRO A 93 -23.80 -11.58 -5.06
C PRO A 93 -23.02 -11.52 -6.37
N GLU A 94 -23.52 -10.77 -7.35
CA GLU A 94 -22.89 -10.54 -8.66
C GLU A 94 -21.52 -9.83 -8.55
N GLN A 95 -21.40 -8.80 -7.71
CA GLN A 95 -20.12 -8.09 -7.49
C GLN A 95 -19.09 -9.01 -6.83
N ASN A 96 -19.51 -9.84 -5.88
CA ASN A 96 -18.62 -10.81 -5.23
C ASN A 96 -18.17 -11.90 -6.21
N GLU A 97 -19.06 -12.38 -7.08
CA GLU A 97 -18.72 -13.33 -8.12
C GLU A 97 -17.71 -12.75 -9.12
N LEU A 98 -17.94 -11.51 -9.58
CA LEU A 98 -17.01 -10.82 -10.46
C LEU A 98 -15.64 -10.59 -9.81
N LEU A 99 -15.61 -10.19 -8.54
CA LEU A 99 -14.37 -10.06 -7.78
C LEU A 99 -13.63 -11.40 -7.73
N ASN A 100 -14.31 -12.48 -7.34
CA ASN A 100 -13.72 -13.81 -7.25
C ASN A 100 -13.17 -14.30 -8.59
N ALA A 101 -13.88 -14.03 -9.69
CA ALA A 101 -13.42 -14.36 -11.04
C ALA A 101 -12.12 -13.60 -11.40
N LYS A 102 -12.03 -12.30 -11.09
CA LYS A 102 -10.80 -11.52 -11.29
C LYS A 102 -9.64 -12.04 -10.45
N LEU A 103 -9.89 -12.41 -9.19
CA LEU A 103 -8.85 -12.98 -8.32
C LEU A 103 -8.36 -14.34 -8.84
N ALA A 104 -9.27 -15.18 -9.35
CA ALA A 104 -8.89 -16.44 -9.99
C ALA A 104 -8.06 -16.20 -11.25
N GLN A 105 -8.42 -15.20 -12.06
CA GLN A 105 -7.66 -14.83 -13.26
C GLN A 105 -6.23 -14.41 -12.93
N ILE A 106 -6.03 -13.61 -11.87
CA ILE A 106 -4.68 -13.25 -11.38
C ILE A 106 -3.87 -14.52 -11.10
N GLY A 107 -4.46 -15.50 -10.41
CA GLY A 107 -3.78 -16.78 -10.13
C GLY A 107 -3.34 -17.52 -11.39
N TYR A 108 -4.15 -17.54 -12.44
CA TYR A 108 -3.75 -18.13 -13.73
C TYR A 108 -2.61 -17.36 -14.40
N LEU A 109 -2.66 -16.02 -14.41
CA LEU A 109 -1.61 -15.19 -14.99
C LEU A 109 -0.26 -15.35 -14.27
N VAL A 110 -0.28 -15.50 -12.95
CA VAL A 110 0.92 -15.82 -12.15
C VAL A 110 1.48 -17.17 -12.57
N LYS A 111 0.62 -18.21 -12.63
CA LYS A 111 1.02 -19.56 -13.02
C LYS A 111 1.64 -19.62 -14.42
N ASP A 112 1.10 -18.86 -15.35
CA ASP A 112 1.55 -18.82 -16.75
C ASP A 112 2.70 -17.82 -16.97
N ASN A 113 3.15 -17.13 -15.91
CA ASN A 113 4.24 -16.16 -15.92
C ASN A 113 3.99 -14.98 -16.90
N GLU A 114 2.73 -14.52 -16.96
CA GLU A 114 2.24 -13.49 -17.88
C GLU A 114 2.34 -12.08 -17.26
N LEU A 115 3.57 -11.54 -17.21
CA LEU A 115 3.88 -10.27 -16.53
C LEU A 115 2.98 -9.10 -16.97
N ASP A 116 2.91 -8.80 -18.27
CA ASP A 116 2.20 -7.62 -18.78
C ASP A 116 0.70 -7.68 -18.50
N LYS A 117 0.11 -8.87 -18.68
CA LYS A 117 -1.31 -9.10 -18.39
C LYS A 117 -1.58 -8.99 -16.89
N LEU A 118 -0.69 -9.55 -16.06
CA LEU A 118 -0.82 -9.44 -14.62
C LEU A 118 -0.74 -7.98 -14.16
N ALA A 119 0.23 -7.22 -14.67
CA ALA A 119 0.42 -5.80 -14.34
C ALA A 119 -0.82 -4.94 -14.63
N SER A 120 -1.64 -5.30 -15.64
CA SER A 120 -2.90 -4.60 -15.91
C SER A 120 -3.88 -4.59 -14.73
N GLY A 121 -3.78 -5.57 -13.82
CA GLY A 121 -4.61 -5.63 -12.61
C GLY A 121 -4.34 -4.51 -11.61
N LEU A 122 -3.20 -3.81 -11.70
CA LEU A 122 -2.91 -2.61 -10.91
C LEU A 122 -3.83 -1.42 -11.28
N GLY A 123 -4.53 -1.49 -12.42
CA GLY A 123 -5.53 -0.51 -12.81
C GLY A 123 -6.95 -0.81 -12.31
N ASP A 124 -7.18 -1.91 -11.59
CA ASP A 124 -8.53 -2.29 -11.17
C ASP A 124 -9.09 -1.35 -10.10
N SER A 125 -10.39 -1.04 -10.22
CA SER A 125 -11.15 -0.27 -9.23
C SER A 125 -11.11 -0.87 -7.82
N SER A 126 -11.05 -2.19 -7.70
CA SER A 126 -11.00 -2.90 -6.44
C SER A 126 -9.58 -2.90 -5.87
N ALA A 127 -9.41 -2.29 -4.70
CA ALA A 127 -8.14 -2.33 -3.97
C ALA A 127 -7.67 -3.77 -3.70
N GLN A 128 -8.60 -4.71 -3.52
CA GLN A 128 -8.29 -6.12 -3.29
C GLN A 128 -7.71 -6.79 -4.55
N VAL A 129 -8.21 -6.45 -5.75
CA VAL A 129 -7.64 -6.96 -7.01
C VAL A 129 -6.22 -6.42 -7.17
N ARG A 130 -6.02 -5.12 -6.99
CA ARG A 130 -4.67 -4.51 -7.04
C ARG A 130 -3.72 -5.14 -6.02
N LYS A 131 -4.18 -5.37 -4.79
CA LYS A 131 -3.42 -6.08 -3.74
C LYS A 131 -2.97 -7.46 -4.20
N GLN A 132 -3.88 -8.27 -4.75
CA GLN A 132 -3.55 -9.60 -5.25
C GLN A 132 -2.62 -9.54 -6.47
N THR A 133 -2.75 -8.52 -7.32
CA THR A 133 -1.80 -8.28 -8.41
C THR A 133 -0.39 -7.96 -7.88
N ILE A 134 -0.26 -7.14 -6.83
CA ILE A 134 1.05 -6.84 -6.20
C ILE A 134 1.70 -8.12 -5.66
N LEU A 135 0.92 -8.97 -4.99
CA LEU A 135 1.38 -10.27 -4.51
C LEU A 135 1.79 -11.17 -5.66
N GLY A 136 0.97 -11.28 -6.70
CA GLY A 136 1.28 -12.07 -7.89
C GLY A 136 2.56 -11.60 -8.59
N LEU A 137 2.78 -10.29 -8.71
CA LEU A 137 4.03 -9.73 -9.28
C LEU A 137 5.23 -10.09 -8.40
N SER A 138 5.08 -10.09 -7.07
CA SER A 138 6.11 -10.58 -6.15
C SER A 138 6.41 -12.05 -6.37
N ASP A 139 5.40 -12.88 -6.67
CA ASP A 139 5.57 -14.31 -6.90
C ASP A 139 6.32 -14.61 -8.21
N LEU A 140 6.18 -13.76 -9.24
CA LEU A 140 7.00 -13.86 -10.45
C LEU A 140 8.49 -13.63 -10.17
N ASN A 141 8.79 -12.81 -9.16
CA ASN A 141 10.14 -12.57 -8.62
C ASN A 141 11.21 -12.22 -9.69
N SER A 142 10.81 -11.56 -10.77
CA SER A 142 11.72 -11.04 -11.79
C SER A 142 12.05 -9.57 -11.52
N ALA A 143 13.18 -9.10 -12.04
CA ALA A 143 13.57 -7.68 -11.91
C ALA A 143 12.49 -6.75 -12.49
N ASP A 144 11.91 -7.12 -13.64
CA ASP A 144 10.85 -6.35 -14.30
C ASP A 144 9.57 -6.32 -13.44
N ALA A 145 9.18 -7.46 -12.83
CA ALA A 145 8.03 -7.51 -11.93
C ALA A 145 8.24 -6.62 -10.70
N LEU A 146 9.45 -6.63 -10.12
CA LEU A 146 9.80 -5.78 -8.98
C LEU A 146 9.86 -4.29 -9.35
N GLN A 147 10.24 -3.94 -10.58
CA GLN A 147 10.12 -2.56 -11.07
C GLN A 147 8.67 -2.12 -11.15
N VAL A 148 7.76 -2.98 -11.62
CA VAL A 148 6.32 -2.72 -11.64
C VAL A 148 5.78 -2.55 -10.21
N VAL A 149 6.19 -3.39 -9.27
CA VAL A 149 5.85 -3.23 -7.84
C VAL A 149 6.36 -1.89 -7.30
N GLY A 150 7.55 -1.45 -7.70
CA GLY A 150 8.10 -0.14 -7.36
C GLY A 150 7.19 1.03 -7.75
N GLN A 151 6.52 0.95 -8.90
CA GLN A 151 5.61 2.00 -9.38
C GLN A 151 4.39 2.19 -8.48
N VAL A 152 3.96 1.13 -7.77
CA VAL A 152 2.81 1.17 -6.84
C VAL A 152 2.99 2.26 -5.78
N LEU A 153 4.22 2.51 -5.34
CA LEU A 153 4.56 3.52 -4.34
C LEU A 153 4.28 4.96 -4.79
N PHE A 154 4.10 5.20 -6.09
CA PHE A 154 3.80 6.53 -6.64
C PHE A 154 2.32 6.71 -6.95
N SER A 155 1.60 5.63 -7.27
CA SER A 155 0.30 5.73 -7.94
C SER A 155 -0.86 4.99 -7.26
N ASP A 156 -0.64 4.00 -6.39
CA ASP A 156 -1.78 3.31 -5.78
C ASP A 156 -2.45 4.20 -4.74
N PRO A 157 -3.78 4.45 -4.84
CA PRO A 157 -4.48 5.30 -3.90
C PRO A 157 -4.58 4.68 -2.49
N SER A 158 -4.46 3.36 -2.35
CA SER A 158 -4.51 2.66 -1.07
C SER A 158 -3.15 2.67 -0.37
N ALA A 159 -3.07 3.30 0.80
CA ALA A 159 -1.88 3.26 1.64
C ALA A 159 -1.51 1.81 2.03
N GLU A 160 -2.50 0.92 2.22
CA GLU A 160 -2.24 -0.50 2.51
C GLU A 160 -1.50 -1.20 1.35
N ASN A 161 -1.88 -0.90 0.11
CA ASN A 161 -1.21 -1.46 -1.06
C ASN A 161 0.21 -0.89 -1.22
N ARG A 162 0.42 0.38 -0.91
CA ARG A 162 1.76 0.99 -0.90
C ARG A 162 2.64 0.40 0.20
N MET A 163 2.11 0.18 1.40
CA MET A 163 2.82 -0.56 2.47
C MET A 163 3.16 -1.99 2.06
N LEU A 164 2.23 -2.69 1.39
CA LEU A 164 2.51 -4.01 0.85
C LEU A 164 3.67 -3.98 -0.15
N ALA A 165 3.69 -3.00 -1.05
CA ALA A 165 4.79 -2.82 -2.00
C ALA A 165 6.13 -2.59 -1.27
N VAL A 166 6.17 -1.77 -0.22
CA VAL A 166 7.37 -1.62 0.65
C VAL A 166 7.83 -2.98 1.19
N GLY A 167 6.91 -3.80 1.72
CA GLY A 167 7.24 -5.12 2.28
C GLY A 167 7.68 -6.16 1.23
N VAL A 168 7.17 -6.07 0.00
CA VAL A 168 7.67 -6.90 -1.12
C VAL A 168 9.10 -6.48 -1.49
N LEU A 169 9.33 -5.19 -1.59
CA LEU A 169 10.61 -4.61 -1.99
C LEU A 169 11.71 -4.79 -0.93
N GLU A 170 11.37 -4.81 0.36
CA GLU A 170 12.31 -5.06 1.47
C GLU A 170 13.18 -6.31 1.23
N LYS A 171 12.58 -7.39 0.70
CA LYS A 171 13.27 -8.66 0.46
C LYS A 171 14.30 -8.59 -0.69
N HIS A 172 14.27 -7.51 -1.46
CA HIS A 172 15.02 -7.33 -2.71
C HIS A 172 15.93 -6.11 -2.69
N GLN A 173 16.30 -5.60 -1.51
CA GLN A 173 17.19 -4.44 -1.35
C GLN A 173 18.59 -4.60 -1.98
N HIS A 174 18.99 -5.83 -2.32
CA HIS A 174 20.22 -6.09 -3.07
C HIS A 174 20.16 -5.53 -4.51
N LEU A 175 18.97 -5.27 -5.04
CA LEU A 175 18.77 -4.61 -6.33
C LEU A 175 18.78 -3.10 -6.15
N ALA A 176 19.72 -2.41 -6.81
CA ALA A 176 19.94 -0.97 -6.59
C ALA A 176 18.68 -0.12 -6.84
N PHE A 177 17.85 -0.46 -7.84
CA PHE A 177 16.62 0.30 -8.14
C PHE A 177 15.59 0.20 -7.00
N VAL A 178 15.58 -0.90 -6.24
CA VAL A 178 14.67 -1.11 -5.11
C VAL A 178 14.93 -0.09 -4.01
N THR A 179 16.21 0.16 -3.69
CA THR A 179 16.58 1.19 -2.71
C THR A 179 16.11 2.59 -3.13
N HIS A 180 16.08 2.91 -4.42
CA HIS A 180 15.59 4.20 -4.90
C HIS A 180 14.09 4.35 -4.64
N PHE A 181 13.32 3.30 -4.93
CA PHE A 181 11.88 3.27 -4.63
C PHE A 181 11.58 3.41 -3.14
N LEU A 182 12.31 2.67 -2.30
CA LEU A 182 12.15 2.74 -0.84
C LEU A 182 12.53 4.13 -0.29
N LYS A 183 13.61 4.74 -0.78
CA LYS A 183 14.00 6.11 -0.38
C LYS A 183 12.94 7.12 -0.76
N HIS A 184 12.36 7.00 -1.96
CA HIS A 184 11.26 7.84 -2.37
C HIS A 184 10.05 7.69 -1.43
N ALA A 185 9.61 6.46 -1.14
CA ALA A 185 8.50 6.22 -0.23
C ALA A 185 8.76 6.79 1.17
N MET A 186 9.97 6.60 1.72
CA MET A 186 10.39 7.15 3.00
C MET A 186 10.26 8.69 3.06
N GLN A 187 10.65 9.37 1.99
CA GLN A 187 10.74 10.83 1.95
C GLN A 187 9.43 11.51 1.54
N ASN A 188 8.68 10.88 0.62
CA ASN A 188 7.64 11.58 -0.15
C ASN A 188 6.26 10.93 -0.08
N ASP A 189 6.10 9.73 0.49
CA ASP A 189 4.76 9.15 0.59
C ASP A 189 3.85 10.05 1.43
N THR A 190 2.61 10.24 0.98
CA THR A 190 1.64 11.07 1.69
C THR A 190 1.25 10.48 3.05
N ASP A 191 1.27 9.15 3.17
CA ASP A 191 0.90 8.43 4.38
C ASP A 191 2.12 8.24 5.31
N ALA A 192 1.99 8.67 6.56
CA ALA A 192 3.08 8.62 7.53
C ALA A 192 3.52 7.18 7.88
N GLN A 193 2.59 6.21 7.86
CA GLN A 193 2.92 4.80 8.12
C GLN A 193 3.74 4.20 6.99
N VAL A 194 3.43 4.55 5.74
CA VAL A 194 4.25 4.13 4.58
C VAL A 194 5.66 4.71 4.69
N ARG A 195 5.78 6.01 5.01
CA ARG A 195 7.09 6.65 5.22
C ARG A 195 7.90 5.96 6.33
N GLN A 196 7.28 5.72 7.48
CA GLN A 196 7.92 5.09 8.63
C GLN A 196 8.34 3.64 8.33
N PHE A 197 7.50 2.88 7.62
CA PHE A 197 7.85 1.51 7.25
C PHE A 197 9.03 1.50 6.28
N ALA A 198 9.04 2.36 5.26
CA ALA A 198 10.16 2.49 4.35
C ALA A 198 11.46 2.92 5.06
N ALA A 199 11.37 3.84 6.03
CA ALA A 199 12.51 4.24 6.86
C ALA A 199 13.09 3.05 7.64
N THR A 200 12.20 2.27 8.28
CA THR A 200 12.57 1.06 9.04
C THR A 200 13.28 0.03 8.15
N VAL A 201 12.71 -0.23 6.97
CA VAL A 201 13.27 -1.16 5.97
C VAL A 201 14.66 -0.71 5.51
N LEU A 202 14.89 0.59 5.38
CA LEU A 202 16.18 1.18 5.01
C LEU A 202 17.16 1.33 6.19
N GLY A 203 16.74 1.02 7.42
CA GLY A 203 17.54 1.22 8.63
C GLY A 203 17.76 2.69 8.99
N GLN A 204 16.84 3.58 8.60
CA GLN A 204 16.88 5.02 8.86
C GLN A 204 15.77 5.36 9.87
N GLN A 205 16.12 6.02 10.97
CA GLN A 205 15.21 6.43 12.04
C GLN A 205 15.27 7.93 12.25
#